data_AF-A0AAW0M8Z8-F1
#
_entry.id   AF-A0AAW0M8Z8-F1
#
_cell.length_a   1.000
_cell.length_b   1.000
_cell.length_c   1.000
_cell.angle_alpha   90.00
_cell.angle_beta   90.00
_cell.angle_gamma   90.00
#
_symmetry.space_group_name_H-M   'P 1'
#
loop_
_entity.id
_entity.type
_entity.pdbx_description
1 polymer ?
#
loop_
_entity_poly.entity_id
_entity_poly.type
_entity_poly.pdbx_seq_one_letter_code
_entity_poly.pdbx_strand_id
1 'polypeptide(L)'
;MEKEKPNNINSATCQQVPNLLSSFVDTFVDFSVSGGLFLPNYQNTPHPNAPVDNQNYENDLKTRYPTPPSRLVAIGDLHGDLEKSKQALRLANLINDSGDWTGGSTTVVQIGDVLDRGGDEIKILYFLERLRRQAARAGGEVITMNGNHEIMNVCRDFRCVSKSGLEEFRVWAEWYRVGQVMKTLCEGLENPKNIFEGIPKSLCRVNHDGDEAFVEGIRARIAALRPSGPISARFLSKNVTVLVIGDSVFVHGGLKPEHVYYGLEKINEDVRDWINGLGENYTLKHFARKKDAVVWMRDFSDDSKKKCDCTALEFLLNTIPGARRMIMGHTIQKNGINGACENRAIRIDVGMSKGCGNGLPEVLEISENSGLRILTSNPQYQNKYKAYLDSERKEGLGLLIPEQGPKQVELPMLHPEKFGKLGIDPPKGVLCYGPLGTGKTLLAKAVANRTDDCIIQVIGSKLVQRYIDGTLEKGMYYIFDEVDAIGGTFFDDVIGGNNDVQRAMLKVANQLDGFDA
;
A
#
# COMPACT_ATOMS: atom_id res chain seq x y z
N MET A 1 -55.84 45.82 -34.59
CA MET A 1 -55.53 44.56 -33.90
C MET A 1 -54.23 44.04 -34.47
N GLU A 2 -53.11 44.52 -33.92
CA GLU A 2 -51.80 43.93 -34.15
C GLU A 2 -51.79 42.53 -33.54
N LYS A 3 -51.37 41.54 -34.33
CA LYS A 3 -51.01 40.23 -33.80
C LYS A 3 -49.66 40.39 -33.12
N GLU A 4 -49.65 40.35 -31.80
CA GLU A 4 -48.43 40.22 -31.01
C GLU A 4 -47.60 39.05 -31.57
N LYS A 5 -46.38 39.36 -32.01
CA LYS A 5 -45.35 38.35 -32.22
C LYS A 5 -45.06 37.72 -30.86
N PRO A 6 -44.99 36.38 -30.75
CA PRO A 6 -44.65 35.75 -29.49
C PRO A 6 -43.28 36.26 -29.05
N ASN A 7 -43.25 36.73 -27.81
CA ASN A 7 -42.09 37.29 -27.15
C ASN A 7 -40.86 36.42 -27.35
N ASN A 8 -39.75 37.10 -27.61
CA ASN A 8 -38.38 36.61 -27.62
C ASN A 8 -38.13 35.78 -26.35
N ILE A 9 -38.33 34.45 -26.41
CA ILE A 9 -37.88 33.54 -25.36
C ILE A 9 -36.35 33.58 -25.46
N ASN A 10 -35.73 34.23 -24.48
CA ASN A 10 -34.30 34.45 -24.32
C ASN A 10 -33.43 33.41 -25.06
N SER A 11 -32.73 33.86 -26.10
CA SER A 11 -31.79 33.07 -26.91
C SER A 11 -30.68 32.40 -26.08
N ALA A 12 -30.40 32.90 -24.88
CA ALA A 12 -29.42 32.32 -23.96
C ALA A 12 -29.87 30.98 -23.36
N THR A 13 -31.16 30.77 -23.13
CA THR A 13 -31.66 29.53 -22.51
C THR A 13 -31.61 28.36 -23.50
N CYS A 14 -32.02 28.58 -24.75
CA CYS A 14 -31.98 27.54 -25.80
C CYS A 14 -30.55 27.11 -26.16
N GLN A 15 -29.56 28.01 -26.08
CA GLN A 15 -28.15 27.68 -26.33
C GLN A 15 -27.56 26.74 -25.26
N GLN A 16 -28.11 26.72 -24.04
CA GLN A 16 -27.62 25.88 -22.95
C GLN A 16 -28.28 24.49 -22.89
N VAL A 17 -29.43 24.31 -23.57
CA VAL A 17 -30.19 23.05 -23.56
C VAL A 17 -29.36 21.85 -24.01
N PRO A 18 -28.58 21.90 -25.11
CA PRO A 18 -27.76 20.76 -25.53
C PRO A 18 -26.79 20.29 -24.44
N ASN A 19 -26.05 21.23 -23.84
CA ASN A 19 -25.07 20.91 -22.80
C ASN A 19 -25.73 20.39 -21.52
N LEU A 20 -26.87 20.97 -21.11
CA LEU A 20 -27.63 20.50 -19.95
C LEU A 20 -28.16 19.09 -20.15
N LEU A 21 -28.72 18.79 -21.34
CA LEU A 21 -29.18 17.45 -21.67
C LEU A 21 -28.00 16.47 -21.70
N SER A 22 -26.89 16.82 -22.33
CA SER A 22 -25.71 15.95 -22.39
C SER A 22 -25.23 15.58 -20.98
N SER A 23 -25.11 16.58 -20.10
CA SER A 23 -24.73 16.39 -18.69
C SER A 23 -25.72 15.55 -17.90
N PHE A 24 -27.03 15.77 -18.10
CA PHE A 24 -28.09 14.94 -17.51
C PHE A 24 -27.97 13.49 -17.96
N VAL A 25 -27.79 13.25 -19.27
CA VAL A 25 -27.67 11.91 -19.82
C VAL A 25 -26.43 11.21 -19.28
N ASP A 26 -25.29 11.88 -19.19
CA ASP A 26 -24.08 11.28 -18.61
C ASP A 26 -24.30 10.91 -17.13
N THR A 27 -24.95 11.79 -16.36
CA THR A 27 -25.30 11.51 -14.96
C THR A 27 -26.28 10.35 -14.83
N PHE A 28 -27.25 10.25 -15.74
CA PHE A 28 -28.21 9.16 -15.77
C PHE A 28 -27.54 7.82 -16.07
N VAL A 29 -26.65 7.78 -17.07
CA VAL A 29 -25.85 6.57 -17.38
C VAL A 29 -24.99 6.18 -16.19
N ASP A 30 -24.29 7.15 -15.60
CA ASP A 30 -23.45 6.93 -14.42
C ASP A 30 -24.25 6.32 -13.26
N PHE A 31 -25.42 6.88 -12.95
CA PHE A 31 -26.31 6.40 -11.91
C PHE A 31 -26.76 4.96 -12.17
N SER A 32 -27.16 4.66 -13.40
CA SER A 32 -27.66 3.33 -13.80
C SER A 32 -26.58 2.25 -13.73
N VAL A 33 -25.36 2.57 -14.18
CA VAL A 33 -24.24 1.61 -14.19
C VAL A 33 -23.69 1.37 -12.79
N SER A 34 -23.61 2.42 -11.99
CA SER A 34 -23.00 2.36 -10.66
C SER A 34 -23.94 1.83 -9.57
N GLY A 35 -25.18 1.46 -9.92
CA GLY A 35 -26.16 0.95 -8.96
C GLY A 35 -26.71 2.03 -8.02
N GLY A 36 -26.87 3.26 -8.52
CA GLY A 36 -27.42 4.38 -7.76
C GLY A 36 -26.39 5.28 -7.08
N LEU A 37 -25.10 5.10 -7.35
CA LEU A 37 -24.04 6.00 -6.88
C LEU A 37 -24.12 7.33 -7.65
N PHE A 38 -24.71 8.35 -7.03
CA PHE A 38 -24.83 9.68 -7.64
C PHE A 38 -23.48 10.41 -7.68
N LEU A 39 -23.06 10.81 -8.88
CA LEU A 39 -21.95 11.72 -9.10
C LEU A 39 -22.53 13.10 -9.49
N PRO A 40 -22.54 14.11 -8.61
CA PRO A 40 -23.03 15.44 -8.99
C PRO A 40 -22.20 16.01 -10.14
N ASN A 41 -22.83 16.77 -11.04
CA ASN A 41 -22.19 17.43 -12.19
C ASN A 41 -20.89 18.16 -11.82
N TYR A 42 -19.96 18.22 -12.78
CA TYR A 42 -18.67 18.92 -12.73
C TYR A 42 -18.81 20.47 -12.68
N GLN A 43 -19.94 21.02 -12.24
CA GLN A 43 -20.15 22.47 -12.14
C GLN A 43 -19.93 22.94 -10.70
N ASN A 44 -18.66 22.95 -10.30
CA ASN A 44 -18.13 23.90 -9.32
C ASN A 44 -16.89 24.55 -9.96
N THR A 45 -17.11 25.23 -11.09
CA THR A 45 -16.29 26.34 -11.55
C THR A 45 -17.05 27.64 -11.26
N PRO A 46 -16.38 28.73 -10.90
CA PRO A 46 -17.03 29.94 -10.41
C PRO A 46 -17.85 30.61 -11.52
N HIS A 47 -19.05 31.08 -11.16
CA HIS A 47 -20.01 32.00 -11.81
C HIS A 47 -20.04 32.17 -13.36
N PRO A 48 -21.24 32.30 -13.98
CA PRO A 48 -21.42 32.36 -15.44
C PRO A 48 -20.85 33.60 -16.16
N ASN A 49 -20.19 34.50 -15.45
CA ASN A 49 -19.66 35.77 -15.99
C ASN A 49 -18.14 35.92 -15.83
N ALA A 50 -17.42 34.86 -15.42
CA ALA A 50 -15.98 34.85 -15.64
C ALA A 50 -15.73 34.67 -17.14
N PRO A 51 -14.77 35.40 -17.75
CA PRO A 51 -14.38 35.16 -19.13
C PRO A 51 -14.13 33.66 -19.30
N VAL A 52 -14.58 33.08 -20.42
CA VAL A 52 -14.11 31.76 -20.85
C VAL A 52 -12.63 31.93 -21.16
N ASP A 53 -11.83 31.90 -20.11
CA ASP A 53 -10.42 31.71 -20.24
C ASP A 53 -10.29 30.26 -20.70
N ASN A 54 -9.85 30.08 -21.94
CA ASN A 54 -9.31 28.82 -22.44
C ASN A 54 -7.99 28.52 -21.69
N GLN A 55 -7.99 28.63 -20.36
CA GLN A 55 -6.99 28.01 -19.52
C GLN A 55 -7.37 26.54 -19.48
N ASN A 56 -6.69 25.79 -20.34
CA ASN A 56 -6.26 24.43 -20.09
C ASN A 56 -6.45 24.05 -18.61
N TYR A 57 -7.48 23.26 -18.30
CA TYR A 57 -7.35 22.31 -17.20
C TYR A 57 -6.34 21.26 -17.68
N GLU A 58 -5.07 21.67 -17.72
CA GLU A 58 -3.91 20.79 -17.73
C GLU A 58 -4.05 19.90 -16.49
N ASN A 59 -4.66 18.73 -16.68
CA ASN A 59 -4.64 17.65 -15.71
C ASN A 59 -3.22 17.09 -15.67
N ASP A 60 -2.29 17.89 -15.14
CA ASP A 60 -0.96 17.43 -14.85
C ASP A 60 -1.03 16.50 -13.64
N LEU A 61 -0.65 15.25 -13.90
CA LEU A 61 -0.54 14.24 -12.87
C LEU A 61 0.54 14.67 -11.89
N LYS A 62 0.11 15.05 -10.69
CA LYS A 62 1.04 15.47 -9.64
C LYS A 62 1.77 14.25 -9.08
N THR A 63 3.04 14.12 -9.44
CA THR A 63 3.92 13.01 -9.02
C THR A 63 4.48 13.20 -7.61
N ARG A 64 4.65 14.44 -7.15
CA ARG A 64 5.32 14.75 -5.88
C ARG A 64 4.51 15.68 -4.98
N TYR A 65 4.44 15.31 -3.70
CA TYR A 65 3.84 16.07 -2.61
C TYR A 65 4.90 16.25 -1.53
N PRO A 66 5.71 17.33 -1.57
CA PRO A 66 6.87 17.48 -0.69
C PRO A 66 6.46 17.66 0.79
N THR A 67 5.33 18.31 1.04
CA THR A 67 4.76 18.44 2.37
C THR A 67 3.85 17.24 2.62
N PRO A 68 4.19 16.33 3.55
CA PRO A 68 3.32 15.23 3.90
C PRO A 68 2.04 15.77 4.55
N PRO A 69 0.88 15.17 4.28
CA PRO A 69 -0.34 15.50 5.00
C PRO A 69 -0.24 15.04 6.45
N SER A 70 -1.00 15.67 7.35
CA SER A 70 -1.05 15.29 8.77
C SER A 70 -1.45 13.82 8.97
N ARG A 71 -2.29 13.30 8.07
CA ARG A 71 -2.73 11.91 8.02
C ARG A 71 -2.81 11.41 6.58
N LEU A 72 -2.11 10.31 6.33
CA LEU A 72 -2.07 9.60 5.05
C LEU A 72 -2.50 8.14 5.28
N VAL A 73 -3.36 7.60 4.42
CA VAL A 73 -3.78 6.20 4.48
C VAL A 73 -3.53 5.53 3.14
N ALA A 74 -2.81 4.42 3.14
CA ALA A 74 -2.54 3.62 1.96
C ALA A 74 -3.35 2.32 1.97
N ILE A 75 -3.99 2.02 0.84
CA ILE A 75 -4.86 0.85 0.64
C ILE A 75 -4.29 0.06 -0.54
N GLY A 76 -4.14 -1.24 -0.35
CA GLY A 76 -3.64 -2.16 -1.37
C GLY A 76 -4.69 -2.54 -2.41
N ASP A 77 -4.48 -3.71 -3.01
CA ASP A 77 -5.17 -4.20 -4.19
C ASP A 77 -6.65 -4.53 -3.91
N LEU A 78 -7.56 -3.98 -4.72
CA LEU A 78 -9.02 -4.06 -4.50
C LEU A 78 -9.69 -5.19 -5.31
N HIS A 79 -9.21 -5.44 -6.53
CA HIS A 79 -9.59 -6.56 -7.38
C HIS A 79 -11.11 -6.82 -7.45
N GLY A 80 -11.87 -5.80 -7.85
CA GLY A 80 -13.29 -5.91 -8.14
C GLY A 80 -14.20 -6.31 -6.95
N ASP A 81 -13.73 -6.19 -5.71
CA ASP A 81 -14.51 -6.51 -4.50
C ASP A 81 -14.90 -5.23 -3.74
N LEU A 82 -16.08 -4.69 -4.06
CA LEU A 82 -16.55 -3.42 -3.50
C LEU A 82 -16.78 -3.52 -1.99
N GLU A 83 -17.25 -4.65 -1.50
CA GLU A 83 -17.56 -4.81 -0.09
C GLU A 83 -16.28 -4.89 0.76
N LYS A 84 -15.26 -5.63 0.32
CA LYS A 84 -13.93 -5.60 0.97
C LYS A 84 -13.30 -4.21 0.90
N SER A 85 -13.46 -3.51 -0.23
CA SER A 85 -12.98 -2.14 -0.39
C SER A 85 -13.64 -1.17 0.62
N LYS A 86 -14.96 -1.24 0.79
CA LYS A 86 -15.67 -0.45 1.82
C LYS A 86 -15.24 -0.82 3.23
N GLN A 87 -15.02 -2.11 3.52
CA GLN A 87 -14.51 -2.54 4.82
C GLN A 87 -13.14 -1.93 5.12
N ALA A 88 -12.21 -1.93 4.17
CA ALA A 88 -10.88 -1.30 4.32
C ALA A 88 -10.98 0.21 4.60
N LEU A 89 -11.88 0.91 3.90
CA LEU A 89 -12.10 2.34 4.11
C LEU A 89 -12.77 2.65 5.46
N ARG A 90 -13.76 1.86 5.88
CA ARG A 90 -14.40 2.00 7.20
C ARG A 90 -13.42 1.71 8.33
N LEU A 91 -12.52 0.75 8.15
CA LEU A 91 -11.46 0.42 9.11
C LEU A 91 -10.55 1.63 9.41
N ALA A 92 -10.31 2.49 8.42
CA ALA A 92 -9.59 3.75 8.58
C ALA A 92 -10.49 4.96 8.93
N ASN A 93 -11.77 4.75 9.24
CA ASN A 93 -12.75 5.83 9.48
C ASN A 93 -12.85 6.83 8.31
N LEU A 94 -12.59 6.37 7.08
CA LEU A 94 -12.61 7.23 5.87
C LEU A 94 -14.03 7.39 5.31
N ILE A 95 -14.92 6.44 5.59
CA ILE A 95 -16.30 6.48 5.14
C ILE A 95 -17.26 6.04 6.26
N ASN A 96 -18.50 6.51 6.20
CA ASN A 96 -19.60 6.04 7.04
C ASN A 96 -20.27 4.76 6.49
N ASP A 97 -21.37 4.33 7.12
CA ASP A 97 -22.12 3.13 6.69
C ASP A 97 -22.76 3.30 5.30
N SER A 98 -23.20 4.51 4.95
CA SER A 98 -23.69 4.90 3.61
C SER A 98 -22.58 5.00 2.55
N GLY A 99 -21.31 4.88 2.98
CA GLY A 99 -20.13 4.97 2.13
C GLY A 99 -19.76 6.40 1.73
N ASP A 100 -20.26 7.41 2.44
CA ASP A 100 -19.88 8.80 2.23
C ASP A 100 -18.62 9.14 3.03
N TRP A 101 -17.79 10.02 2.49
CA TRP A 101 -16.54 10.45 3.09
C TRP A 101 -16.72 11.05 4.48
N THR A 102 -15.96 10.52 5.44
CA THR A 102 -15.82 11.05 6.81
C THR A 102 -14.36 11.24 7.21
N GLY A 103 -13.42 11.05 6.27
CA GLY A 103 -11.98 11.14 6.52
C GLY A 103 -11.43 12.55 6.77
N GLY A 104 -12.26 13.60 6.74
CA GLY A 104 -11.81 14.99 6.91
C GLY A 104 -10.74 15.37 5.89
N SER A 105 -9.61 15.93 6.37
CA SER A 105 -8.45 16.31 5.56
C SER A 105 -7.47 15.17 5.26
N THR A 106 -7.86 13.91 5.51
CA THR A 106 -6.99 12.75 5.27
C THR A 106 -6.67 12.63 3.77
N THR A 107 -5.42 12.33 3.45
CA THR A 107 -5.02 11.89 2.10
C THR A 107 -5.05 10.37 2.03
N VAL A 108 -5.63 9.82 0.96
CA VAL A 108 -5.71 8.38 0.72
C VAL A 108 -4.97 8.05 -0.56
N VAL A 109 -4.16 7.00 -0.54
CA VAL A 109 -3.50 6.43 -1.72
C VAL A 109 -4.00 5.00 -1.91
N GLN A 110 -4.71 4.75 -3.01
CA GLN A 110 -5.09 3.41 -3.45
C GLN A 110 -4.04 2.94 -4.47
N ILE A 111 -3.26 1.91 -4.13
CA ILE A 111 -2.05 1.50 -4.89
C ILE A 111 -2.38 0.51 -6.03
N GLY A 112 -3.31 0.86 -6.92
CA GLY A 112 -3.58 0.11 -8.16
C GLY A 112 -4.29 -1.22 -7.98
N ASP A 113 -4.51 -1.93 -9.08
CA ASP A 113 -5.24 -3.21 -9.14
C ASP A 113 -6.66 -3.10 -8.57
N VAL A 114 -7.41 -2.16 -9.14
CA VAL A 114 -8.86 -2.04 -8.92
C VAL A 114 -9.61 -3.07 -9.74
N LEU A 115 -9.15 -3.31 -10.97
CA LEU A 115 -9.79 -4.20 -11.93
C LEU A 115 -9.48 -5.69 -11.70
N ASP A 116 -10.23 -6.52 -12.41
CA ASP A 116 -10.18 -7.99 -12.50
C ASP A 116 -10.52 -8.74 -11.21
N ARG A 117 -10.59 -10.09 -11.33
CA ARG A 117 -10.86 -11.08 -10.28
C ARG A 117 -12.27 -11.04 -9.68
N GLY A 118 -12.69 -9.88 -9.16
CA GLY A 118 -14.04 -9.61 -8.67
C GLY A 118 -15.00 -9.21 -9.80
N GLY A 119 -16.15 -8.62 -9.45
CA GLY A 119 -17.21 -8.26 -10.40
C GLY A 119 -17.90 -6.93 -10.14
N ASP A 120 -17.41 -6.14 -9.18
CA ASP A 120 -17.87 -4.78 -8.91
C ASP A 120 -16.81 -3.74 -9.34
N GLU A 121 -16.13 -4.01 -10.46
CA GLU A 121 -14.98 -3.25 -10.94
C GLU A 121 -15.37 -1.81 -11.31
N ILE A 122 -16.40 -1.67 -12.14
CA ILE A 122 -16.91 -0.36 -12.56
C ILE A 122 -17.48 0.37 -11.35
N LYS A 123 -18.25 -0.31 -10.50
CA LYS A 123 -18.77 0.30 -9.26
C LYS A 123 -17.67 0.85 -8.37
N ILE A 124 -16.54 0.17 -8.23
CA ILE A 124 -15.39 0.69 -7.46
C ILE A 124 -14.81 1.94 -8.12
N LEU A 125 -14.65 1.98 -9.44
CA LEU A 125 -14.16 3.19 -10.14
C LEU A 125 -15.06 4.41 -9.87
N TYR A 126 -16.38 4.24 -9.96
CA TYR A 126 -17.36 5.28 -9.63
C TYR A 126 -17.33 5.66 -8.15
N PHE A 127 -17.20 4.67 -7.27
CA PHE A 127 -17.12 4.88 -5.84
C PHE A 127 -15.87 5.68 -5.44
N LEU A 128 -14.69 5.35 -5.97
CA LEU A 128 -13.45 6.08 -5.74
C LEU A 128 -13.52 7.51 -6.30
N GLU A 129 -14.13 7.71 -7.47
CA GLU A 129 -14.38 9.04 -8.02
C GLU A 129 -15.32 9.86 -7.10
N ARG A 130 -16.38 9.24 -6.56
CA ARG A 130 -17.27 9.89 -5.58
C ARG A 130 -16.49 10.32 -4.34
N LEU A 131 -15.68 9.42 -3.79
CA LEU A 131 -14.86 9.70 -2.61
C LEU A 131 -13.84 10.80 -2.88
N ARG A 132 -13.19 10.82 -4.06
CA ARG A 132 -12.25 11.88 -4.44
C ARG A 132 -12.91 13.26 -4.38
N ARG A 133 -14.14 13.38 -4.91
CA ARG A 133 -14.91 14.63 -4.87
C ARG A 133 -15.31 15.02 -3.45
N GLN A 134 -15.77 14.07 -2.64
CA GLN A 134 -16.17 14.34 -1.26
C GLN A 134 -14.96 14.70 -0.38
N ALA A 135 -13.83 14.01 -0.55
CA ALA A 135 -12.57 14.29 0.13
C ALA A 135 -12.08 15.70 -0.19
N ALA A 136 -12.03 16.08 -1.47
CA ALA A 136 -11.63 17.42 -1.89
C ALA A 136 -12.48 18.53 -1.24
N ARG A 137 -13.79 18.33 -1.11
CA ARG A 137 -14.71 19.27 -0.42
C ARG A 137 -14.44 19.37 1.08
N ALA A 138 -13.90 18.32 1.69
CA ALA A 138 -13.54 18.26 3.10
C ALA A 138 -12.07 18.64 3.37
N GLY A 139 -11.33 19.08 2.34
CA GLY A 139 -9.90 19.40 2.44
C GLY A 139 -8.98 18.18 2.48
N GLY A 140 -9.50 16.99 2.17
CA GLY A 140 -8.73 15.76 2.00
C GLY A 140 -8.52 15.42 0.52
N GLU A 141 -7.91 14.26 0.26
CA GLU A 141 -7.57 13.85 -1.10
C GLU A 141 -7.63 12.32 -1.27
N VAL A 142 -8.05 11.85 -2.44
CA VAL A 142 -8.02 10.42 -2.81
C VAL A 142 -7.26 10.27 -4.12
N ILE A 143 -6.05 9.74 -4.02
CA ILE A 143 -5.13 9.48 -5.12
C ILE A 143 -5.21 7.99 -5.46
N THR A 144 -5.47 7.70 -6.73
CA THR A 144 -5.57 6.34 -7.26
C THR A 144 -4.41 6.08 -8.20
N MET A 145 -3.86 4.88 -8.15
CA MET A 145 -2.71 4.49 -8.95
C MET A 145 -3.08 3.50 -10.05
N ASN A 146 -2.27 3.42 -11.09
CA ASN A 146 -2.34 2.35 -12.08
C ASN A 146 -1.54 1.14 -11.57
N GLY A 147 -2.22 0.01 -11.41
CA GLY A 147 -1.61 -1.31 -11.21
C GLY A 147 -1.40 -2.06 -12.52
N ASN A 148 -0.91 -3.30 -12.44
CA ASN A 148 -0.72 -4.08 -13.66
C ASN A 148 -2.05 -4.47 -14.29
N HIS A 149 -3.12 -4.63 -13.50
CA HIS A 149 -4.43 -5.00 -14.03
C HIS A 149 -5.06 -3.87 -14.85
N GLU A 150 -4.87 -2.59 -14.47
CA GLU A 150 -5.28 -1.46 -15.30
C GLU A 150 -4.54 -1.47 -16.65
N ILE A 151 -3.22 -1.66 -16.62
CA ILE A 151 -2.38 -1.70 -17.85
C ILE A 151 -2.73 -2.89 -18.73
N MET A 152 -2.95 -4.07 -18.15
CA MET A 152 -3.35 -5.29 -18.87
C MET A 152 -4.67 -5.07 -19.61
N ASN A 153 -5.67 -4.52 -18.93
CA ASN A 153 -6.99 -4.31 -19.50
C ASN A 153 -6.97 -3.30 -20.66
N VAL A 154 -6.22 -2.20 -20.53
CA VAL A 154 -6.03 -1.25 -21.64
C VAL A 154 -5.28 -1.91 -22.80
N CYS A 155 -4.34 -2.82 -22.52
CA CYS A 155 -3.67 -3.67 -23.51
C CYS A 155 -4.54 -4.80 -24.10
N ARG A 156 -5.80 -4.96 -23.64
CA ARG A 156 -6.72 -6.06 -23.99
C ARG A 156 -6.25 -7.45 -23.56
N ASP A 157 -5.47 -7.52 -22.49
CA ASP A 157 -5.16 -8.78 -21.80
C ASP A 157 -6.17 -9.00 -20.67
N PHE A 158 -7.10 -9.94 -20.90
CA PHE A 158 -8.23 -10.21 -20.01
C PHE A 158 -8.13 -11.55 -19.27
N ARG A 159 -6.93 -12.12 -19.17
CA ARG A 159 -6.73 -13.44 -18.58
C ARG A 159 -7.13 -13.57 -17.11
N CYS A 160 -7.32 -12.45 -16.40
CA CYS A 160 -7.72 -12.40 -14.99
C CYS A 160 -9.17 -11.97 -14.77
N VAL A 161 -9.92 -11.73 -15.84
CA VAL A 161 -11.29 -11.22 -15.77
C VAL A 161 -12.24 -12.32 -15.32
N SER A 162 -13.16 -11.99 -14.42
CA SER A 162 -14.21 -12.89 -13.96
C SER A 162 -15.46 -12.83 -14.86
N LYS A 163 -16.32 -13.84 -14.79
CA LYS A 163 -17.61 -13.82 -15.50
C LYS A 163 -18.49 -12.64 -15.06
N SER A 164 -18.54 -12.35 -13.76
CA SER A 164 -19.31 -11.22 -13.22
C SER A 164 -18.74 -9.87 -13.67
N GLY A 165 -17.42 -9.75 -13.80
CA GLY A 165 -16.79 -8.56 -14.37
C GLY A 165 -17.18 -8.36 -15.83
N LEU A 166 -17.20 -9.41 -16.65
CA LEU A 166 -17.68 -9.30 -18.04
C LEU A 166 -19.15 -8.87 -18.12
N GLU A 167 -19.98 -9.40 -17.24
CA GLU A 167 -21.40 -9.01 -17.16
C GLU A 167 -21.55 -7.54 -16.77
N GLU A 168 -20.76 -7.04 -15.82
CA GLU A 168 -20.77 -5.63 -15.42
C GLU A 168 -20.42 -4.70 -16.61
N PHE A 169 -19.41 -5.06 -17.41
CA PHE A 169 -19.07 -4.31 -18.62
C PHE A 169 -20.12 -4.43 -19.71
N ARG A 170 -20.78 -5.59 -19.85
CA ARG A 170 -21.90 -5.78 -20.79
C ARG A 170 -23.04 -4.82 -20.47
N VAL A 171 -23.47 -4.81 -19.19
CA VAL A 171 -24.52 -3.90 -18.68
C VAL A 171 -24.12 -2.43 -18.83
N TRP A 172 -22.85 -2.09 -18.58
CA TRP A 172 -22.33 -0.73 -18.84
C TRP A 172 -22.53 -0.32 -20.29
N ALA A 173 -22.19 -1.20 -21.25
CA ALA A 173 -22.31 -0.86 -22.66
C ALA A 173 -23.77 -0.68 -23.12
N GLU A 174 -24.72 -1.41 -22.52
CA GLU A 174 -26.15 -1.22 -22.75
C GLU A 174 -26.59 0.19 -22.33
N TRP A 175 -26.33 0.57 -21.08
CA TRP A 175 -26.68 1.90 -20.58
C TRP A 175 -25.96 3.01 -21.33
N TYR A 176 -24.68 2.82 -21.65
CA TYR A 176 -23.93 3.78 -22.44
C TYR A 176 -24.58 4.01 -23.82
N ARG A 177 -25.00 2.95 -24.51
CA ARG A 177 -25.72 3.06 -25.80
C ARG A 177 -27.06 3.78 -25.63
N VAL A 178 -27.83 3.48 -24.58
CA VAL A 178 -29.07 4.20 -24.28
C VAL A 178 -28.80 5.69 -24.13
N GLY A 179 -27.76 6.08 -23.37
CA GLY A 179 -27.35 7.48 -23.24
C GLY A 179 -26.96 8.10 -24.58
N GLN A 180 -26.21 7.41 -25.43
CA GLN A 180 -25.89 7.91 -26.76
C GLN A 180 -27.16 8.16 -27.60
N VAL A 181 -28.12 7.24 -27.60
CA VAL A 181 -29.40 7.44 -28.28
C VAL A 181 -30.16 8.65 -27.72
N MET A 182 -30.21 8.81 -26.40
CA MET A 182 -30.84 9.99 -25.77
C MET A 182 -30.19 11.30 -26.23
N LYS A 183 -28.86 11.34 -26.38
CA LYS A 183 -28.13 12.52 -26.87
C LYS A 183 -28.49 12.88 -28.32
N THR A 184 -28.80 11.89 -29.18
CA THR A 184 -29.22 12.17 -30.57
C THR A 184 -30.59 12.85 -30.69
N LEU A 185 -31.39 12.85 -29.62
CA LEU A 185 -32.72 13.48 -29.60
C LEU A 185 -32.65 15.01 -29.53
N CYS A 186 -31.48 15.60 -29.29
CA CYS A 186 -31.29 17.04 -29.20
C CYS A 186 -30.43 17.58 -30.34
N GLU A 187 -30.99 18.51 -31.09
CA GLU A 187 -30.24 19.28 -32.09
C GLU A 187 -29.15 20.11 -31.40
N GLY A 188 -27.97 20.18 -32.01
CA GLY A 188 -26.80 20.91 -31.49
C GLY A 188 -25.82 20.08 -30.65
N LEU A 189 -26.10 18.80 -30.42
CA LEU A 189 -25.11 17.85 -29.91
C LEU A 189 -24.39 17.12 -31.04
N GLU A 190 -23.09 16.88 -30.88
CA GLU A 190 -22.35 16.02 -31.80
C GLU A 190 -22.92 14.60 -31.79
N ASN A 191 -23.01 13.99 -32.97
CA ASN A 191 -23.48 12.62 -33.09
C ASN A 191 -22.53 11.66 -32.37
N PRO A 192 -23.05 10.78 -31.48
CA PRO A 192 -22.28 9.75 -30.81
C PRO A 192 -21.45 8.90 -31.77
N LYS A 193 -20.18 8.70 -31.44
CA LYS A 193 -19.36 7.67 -32.10
C LYS A 193 -19.79 6.28 -31.65
N ASN A 194 -19.78 5.32 -32.56
CA ASN A 194 -20.02 3.92 -32.23
C ASN A 194 -18.83 3.37 -31.41
N ILE A 195 -19.04 3.09 -30.13
CA ILE A 195 -17.97 2.59 -29.25
C ILE A 195 -17.43 1.21 -29.66
N PHE A 196 -18.18 0.45 -30.47
CA PHE A 196 -17.76 -0.85 -31.00
C PHE A 196 -17.05 -0.76 -32.35
N GLU A 197 -16.87 0.44 -32.90
CA GLU A 197 -16.12 0.65 -34.13
C GLU A 197 -14.70 0.08 -34.00
N GLY A 198 -14.27 -0.72 -34.98
CA GLY A 198 -12.99 -1.43 -34.98
C GLY A 198 -12.90 -2.63 -34.03
N ILE A 199 -13.99 -3.02 -33.36
CA ILE A 199 -14.05 -4.22 -32.50
C ILE A 199 -14.77 -5.34 -33.26
N PRO A 200 -14.10 -6.47 -33.55
CA PRO A 200 -14.70 -7.61 -34.25
C PRO A 200 -15.99 -8.09 -33.56
N LYS A 201 -16.98 -8.52 -34.38
CA LYS A 201 -18.22 -9.14 -33.86
C LYS A 201 -17.95 -10.53 -33.29
N SER A 202 -17.05 -11.28 -33.93
CA SER A 202 -16.55 -12.57 -33.46
C SER A 202 -15.10 -12.44 -33.05
N LEU A 203 -14.74 -13.06 -31.93
CA LEU A 203 -13.37 -13.08 -31.41
C LEU A 203 -12.76 -14.46 -31.74
N CYS A 204 -11.95 -14.50 -32.80
CA CYS A 204 -11.21 -15.71 -33.16
C CYS A 204 -10.37 -16.19 -31.96
N ARG A 205 -10.41 -17.50 -31.66
CA ARG A 205 -9.65 -18.18 -30.58
C ARG A 205 -10.17 -17.99 -29.14
N VAL A 206 -11.32 -17.35 -28.95
CA VAL A 206 -12.02 -17.41 -27.66
C VAL A 206 -12.96 -18.62 -27.70
N ASN A 207 -12.64 -19.68 -26.96
CA ASN A 207 -13.61 -20.76 -26.76
C ASN A 207 -14.69 -20.23 -25.81
N HIS A 208 -15.89 -20.04 -26.36
CA HIS A 208 -17.03 -19.47 -25.64
C HIS A 208 -18.13 -20.52 -25.46
N ASP A 209 -17.94 -21.77 -25.92
CA ASP A 209 -18.94 -22.85 -25.85
C ASP A 209 -20.34 -22.42 -26.33
N GLY A 210 -20.44 -21.42 -27.22
CA GLY A 210 -21.70 -20.84 -27.70
C GLY A 210 -22.31 -19.73 -26.83
N ASP A 211 -21.65 -19.28 -25.77
CA ASP A 211 -22.11 -18.19 -24.89
C ASP A 211 -21.92 -16.81 -25.57
N GLU A 212 -22.96 -16.32 -26.22
CA GLU A 212 -22.97 -15.00 -26.86
C GLU A 212 -22.78 -13.86 -25.86
N ALA A 213 -23.37 -13.96 -24.66
CA ALA A 213 -23.26 -12.94 -23.61
C ALA A 213 -21.81 -12.77 -23.14
N PHE A 214 -21.05 -13.87 -23.07
CA PHE A 214 -19.61 -13.83 -22.80
C PHE A 214 -18.85 -13.03 -23.87
N VAL A 215 -19.12 -13.27 -25.15
CA VAL A 215 -18.49 -12.54 -26.26
C VAL A 215 -18.85 -11.05 -26.22
N GLU A 216 -20.12 -10.73 -25.93
CA GLU A 216 -20.57 -9.35 -25.78
C GLU A 216 -19.89 -8.64 -24.61
N GLY A 217 -19.75 -9.30 -23.46
CA GLY A 217 -19.02 -8.77 -22.30
C GLY A 217 -17.56 -8.45 -22.62
N ILE A 218 -16.87 -9.33 -23.34
CA ILE A 218 -15.48 -9.06 -23.79
C ILE A 218 -15.44 -7.86 -24.74
N ARG A 219 -16.35 -7.79 -25.72
CA ARG A 219 -16.41 -6.67 -26.66
C ARG A 219 -16.70 -5.36 -25.95
N ALA A 220 -17.61 -5.36 -24.98
CA ALA A 220 -17.94 -4.21 -24.16
C ALA A 220 -16.74 -3.75 -23.33
N ARG A 221 -16.01 -4.69 -22.72
CA ARG A 221 -14.77 -4.41 -21.98
C ARG A 221 -13.68 -3.80 -22.86
N ILE A 222 -13.48 -4.31 -24.08
CA ILE A 222 -12.56 -3.69 -25.06
C ILE A 222 -13.01 -2.26 -25.38
N ALA A 223 -14.29 -2.04 -25.66
CA ALA A 223 -14.82 -0.72 -25.99
C ALA A 223 -14.59 0.29 -24.85
N ALA A 224 -14.81 -0.15 -23.61
CA ALA A 224 -14.65 0.64 -22.40
C ALA A 224 -13.20 1.01 -22.08
N LEU A 225 -12.28 0.02 -22.15
CA LEU A 225 -10.95 0.11 -21.56
C LEU A 225 -9.81 0.28 -22.56
N ARG A 226 -10.03 0.09 -23.87
CA ARG A 226 -8.99 0.36 -24.88
C ARG A 226 -8.43 1.79 -24.77
N PRO A 227 -7.26 2.11 -25.34
CA PRO A 227 -6.81 3.50 -25.43
C PRO A 227 -7.89 4.42 -26.00
N SER A 228 -8.07 5.58 -25.38
CA SER A 228 -9.16 6.55 -25.63
C SER A 228 -10.58 6.00 -25.40
N GLY A 229 -10.72 4.86 -24.73
CA GLY A 229 -12.00 4.26 -24.35
C GLY A 229 -12.71 5.09 -23.27
N PRO A 230 -14.05 5.08 -23.19
CA PRO A 230 -14.77 5.96 -22.28
C PRO A 230 -14.45 5.76 -20.79
N ILE A 231 -14.13 4.53 -20.37
CA ILE A 231 -13.78 4.23 -18.97
C ILE A 231 -12.29 4.49 -18.73
N SER A 232 -11.42 4.04 -19.62
CA SER A 232 -9.96 4.24 -19.48
C SER A 232 -9.58 5.72 -19.50
N ALA A 233 -10.11 6.50 -20.44
CA ALA A 233 -9.86 7.93 -20.55
C ALA A 233 -10.47 8.75 -19.40
N ARG A 234 -11.56 8.27 -18.79
CA ARG A 234 -12.22 8.97 -17.69
C ARG A 234 -11.56 8.71 -16.33
N PHE A 235 -11.17 7.47 -16.07
CA PHE A 235 -10.72 7.02 -14.75
C PHE A 235 -9.23 6.70 -14.73
N LEU A 236 -8.74 5.87 -15.65
CA LEU A 236 -7.37 5.33 -15.59
C LEU A 236 -6.30 6.34 -16.04
N SER A 237 -6.64 7.24 -16.97
CA SER A 237 -5.75 8.33 -17.39
C SER A 237 -5.46 9.34 -16.27
N LYS A 238 -6.32 9.40 -15.24
CA LYS A 238 -6.17 10.28 -14.08
C LYS A 238 -5.36 9.65 -12.95
N ASN A 239 -5.01 8.37 -13.09
CA ASN A 239 -4.22 7.67 -12.10
C ASN A 239 -2.73 7.92 -12.34
N VAL A 240 -1.97 8.04 -11.24
CA VAL A 240 -0.51 8.06 -11.28
C VAL A 240 0.04 6.63 -11.31
N THR A 241 1.17 6.42 -11.96
CA THR A 241 1.89 5.13 -11.98
C THR A 241 2.96 5.08 -10.88
N VAL A 242 3.57 6.24 -10.58
CA VAL A 242 4.52 6.44 -9.49
C VAL A 242 4.13 7.70 -8.72
N LEU A 243 4.26 7.69 -7.39
CA LEU A 243 3.89 8.81 -6.54
C LEU A 243 4.88 8.97 -5.39
N VAL A 244 5.20 10.20 -5.02
CA VAL A 244 6.06 10.51 -3.87
C VAL A 244 5.31 11.47 -2.94
N ILE A 245 5.08 11.08 -1.69
CA ILE A 245 4.48 11.93 -0.66
C ILE A 245 5.40 11.96 0.55
N GLY A 246 5.89 13.14 0.90
CA GLY A 246 6.90 13.33 1.93
C GLY A 246 8.13 12.45 1.67
N ASP A 247 8.41 11.53 2.60
CA ASP A 247 9.53 10.60 2.54
C ASP A 247 9.17 9.21 1.97
N SER A 248 7.96 9.05 1.44
CA SER A 248 7.41 7.76 1.00
C SER A 248 7.16 7.74 -0.51
N VAL A 249 7.74 6.74 -1.18
CA VAL A 249 7.50 6.45 -2.59
C VAL A 249 6.43 5.37 -2.69
N PHE A 250 5.36 5.62 -3.43
CA PHE A 250 4.29 4.68 -3.72
C PHE A 250 4.44 4.19 -5.15
N VAL A 251 4.40 2.87 -5.32
CA VAL A 251 4.37 2.17 -6.61
C VAL A 251 3.61 0.88 -6.46
N HIS A 252 2.96 0.41 -7.54
CA HIS A 252 2.21 -0.83 -7.46
C HIS A 252 3.14 -2.06 -7.30
N GLY A 253 4.16 -2.20 -8.17
CA GLY A 253 5.12 -3.31 -8.12
C GLY A 253 6.45 -2.96 -7.43
N GLY A 254 7.21 -2.04 -8.03
CA GLY A 254 8.54 -1.65 -7.54
C GLY A 254 9.27 -0.69 -8.48
N LEU A 255 10.43 -0.18 -8.06
CA LEU A 255 11.28 0.69 -8.89
C LEU A 255 12.70 0.13 -9.06
N LYS A 256 13.34 0.50 -10.16
CA LYS A 256 14.77 0.28 -10.42
C LYS A 256 15.45 1.62 -10.70
N PRO A 257 16.79 1.71 -10.59
CA PRO A 257 17.53 2.93 -10.93
C PRO A 257 17.22 3.44 -12.35
N GLU A 258 17.02 2.54 -13.31
CA GLU A 258 16.62 2.90 -14.69
C GLU A 258 15.27 3.63 -14.78
N HIS A 259 14.31 3.30 -13.90
CA HIS A 259 13.02 4.00 -13.82
C HIS A 259 13.19 5.42 -13.27
N VAL A 260 14.04 5.59 -12.25
CA VAL A 260 14.32 6.90 -11.67
C VAL A 260 15.08 7.79 -12.66
N TYR A 261 16.07 7.22 -13.35
CA TYR A 261 16.84 7.93 -14.38
C TYR A 261 15.97 8.38 -15.56
N TYR A 262 14.98 7.57 -15.96
CA TYR A 262 14.03 7.93 -17.00
C TYR A 262 13.13 9.12 -16.62
N GLY A 263 12.85 9.29 -15.32
CA GLY A 263 12.05 10.37 -14.75
C GLY A 263 10.67 9.90 -14.32
N LEU A 264 10.33 10.08 -13.04
CA LEU A 264 9.07 9.58 -12.46
C LEU A 264 7.85 10.31 -13.04
N GLU A 265 7.99 11.62 -13.25
CA GLU A 265 7.00 12.48 -13.89
C GLU A 265 6.74 12.02 -15.32
N LYS A 266 7.81 11.75 -16.06
CA LYS A 266 7.75 11.24 -17.45
C LYS A 266 7.04 9.88 -17.53
N ILE A 267 7.24 8.98 -16.57
CA ILE A 267 6.51 7.70 -16.52
C ILE A 267 5.01 7.94 -16.40
N ASN A 268 4.59 8.88 -15.54
CA ASN A 268 3.18 9.21 -15.36
C ASN A 268 2.57 9.83 -16.63
N GLU A 269 3.26 10.80 -17.24
CA GLU A 269 2.86 11.44 -18.48
C GLU A 269 2.70 10.44 -19.62
N ASP A 270 3.72 9.62 -19.88
CA ASP A 270 3.70 8.67 -20.98
C ASP A 270 2.61 7.59 -20.81
N VAL A 271 2.37 7.11 -19.57
CA VAL A 271 1.29 6.16 -19.30
C VAL A 271 -0.08 6.82 -19.50
N ARG A 272 -0.29 8.04 -19.01
CA ARG A 272 -1.52 8.83 -19.24
C ARG A 272 -1.78 9.02 -20.72
N ASP A 273 -0.77 9.48 -21.45
CA ASP A 273 -0.88 9.84 -22.86
C ASP A 273 -1.15 8.58 -23.68
N TRP A 274 -0.52 7.46 -23.35
CA TRP A 274 -0.88 6.17 -23.96
C TRP A 274 -2.33 5.76 -23.66
N ILE A 275 -2.80 5.84 -22.41
CA ILE A 275 -4.19 5.52 -22.06
C ILE A 275 -5.15 6.41 -22.86
N ASN A 276 -4.79 7.66 -23.11
CA ASN A 276 -5.55 8.59 -23.94
C ASN A 276 -5.37 8.41 -25.45
N GLY A 277 -4.52 7.49 -25.90
CA GLY A 277 -4.25 7.19 -27.31
C GLY A 277 -3.29 8.17 -28.01
N LEU A 278 -2.54 8.96 -27.24
CA LEU A 278 -1.64 10.02 -27.71
C LEU A 278 -0.14 9.66 -27.60
N GLY A 279 0.22 8.51 -27.03
CA GLY A 279 1.60 8.11 -26.77
C GLY A 279 2.13 6.93 -27.61
N GLU A 280 3.46 6.82 -27.69
CA GLU A 280 4.14 5.69 -28.34
C GLU A 280 4.17 4.43 -27.46
N ASN A 281 4.30 3.27 -28.10
CA ASN A 281 4.30 1.95 -27.43
C ASN A 281 5.61 1.67 -26.65
N TYR A 282 6.57 2.61 -26.61
CA TYR A 282 7.88 2.42 -25.98
C TYR A 282 7.77 2.24 -24.45
N THR A 283 7.07 3.15 -23.77
CA THR A 283 6.93 3.15 -22.31
C THR A 283 6.19 1.91 -21.82
N LEU A 284 5.21 1.42 -22.58
CA LEU A 284 4.55 0.15 -22.27
C LEU A 284 5.48 -1.05 -22.33
N LYS A 285 6.26 -1.13 -23.42
CA LYS A 285 7.17 -2.24 -23.65
C LYS A 285 8.27 -2.31 -22.60
N HIS A 286 8.67 -1.18 -22.01
CA HIS A 286 9.81 -1.12 -21.10
C HIS A 286 9.42 -0.98 -19.64
N PHE A 287 8.41 -0.16 -19.32
CA PHE A 287 8.11 0.27 -17.97
C PHE A 287 6.75 -0.18 -17.43
N ALA A 288 5.90 -0.80 -18.25
CA ALA A 288 4.56 -1.23 -17.82
C ALA A 288 4.20 -2.71 -18.07
N ARG A 289 4.90 -3.45 -18.96
CA ARG A 289 4.54 -4.85 -19.31
C ARG A 289 5.57 -5.92 -18.99
N LYS A 290 6.84 -5.57 -18.83
CA LYS A 290 7.88 -6.56 -18.52
C LYS A 290 7.81 -6.98 -17.05
N LYS A 291 8.42 -8.11 -16.71
CA LYS A 291 8.47 -8.61 -15.33
C LYS A 291 9.15 -7.63 -14.36
N ASP A 292 10.03 -6.79 -14.85
CA ASP A 292 10.73 -5.74 -14.11
C ASP A 292 10.15 -4.34 -14.26
N ALA A 293 9.01 -4.21 -14.95
CA ALA A 293 8.27 -2.96 -15.06
C ALA A 293 7.77 -2.45 -13.70
N VAL A 294 7.50 -1.14 -13.64
CA VAL A 294 7.06 -0.42 -12.43
C VAL A 294 5.87 -1.10 -11.74
N VAL A 295 4.93 -1.62 -12.52
CA VAL A 295 3.70 -2.25 -12.03
C VAL A 295 3.80 -3.78 -11.88
N TRP A 296 4.91 -4.42 -12.27
CA TRP A 296 5.04 -5.90 -12.25
C TRP A 296 6.18 -6.41 -11.37
N MET A 297 7.14 -5.54 -11.05
CA MET A 297 8.33 -5.91 -10.31
C MET A 297 7.96 -6.46 -8.93
N ARG A 298 8.66 -7.52 -8.51
CA ARG A 298 8.46 -8.18 -7.21
C ARG A 298 9.71 -8.30 -6.36
N ASP A 299 10.81 -7.68 -6.77
CA ASP A 299 12.13 -7.91 -6.17
C ASP A 299 12.19 -7.45 -4.70
N PHE A 300 11.36 -6.48 -4.33
CA PHE A 300 11.26 -5.96 -2.96
C PHE A 300 9.98 -6.39 -2.22
N SER A 301 9.09 -7.15 -2.88
CA SER A 301 7.80 -7.57 -2.31
C SER A 301 7.66 -9.08 -2.10
N ASP A 302 8.41 -9.91 -2.83
CA ASP A 302 8.36 -11.37 -2.76
C ASP A 302 9.26 -11.94 -1.64
N ASP A 303 8.63 -12.48 -0.59
CA ASP A 303 9.30 -13.16 0.53
C ASP A 303 10.09 -14.42 0.13
N SER A 304 9.77 -15.04 -1.02
CA SER A 304 10.37 -16.30 -1.44
C SER A 304 11.70 -16.13 -2.17
N LYS A 305 11.99 -14.92 -2.67
CA LYS A 305 13.28 -14.62 -3.30
C LYS A 305 14.34 -14.51 -2.21
N LYS A 306 15.46 -15.23 -2.39
CA LYS A 306 16.64 -15.19 -1.49
C LYS A 306 17.00 -13.74 -1.19
N LYS A 307 16.73 -13.30 0.06
CA LYS A 307 16.97 -11.96 0.63
C LYS A 307 16.62 -10.81 -0.32
N CYS A 308 15.56 -10.07 0.01
CA CYS A 308 15.33 -8.72 -0.51
C CYS A 308 16.68 -7.96 -0.57
N ASP A 309 17.07 -7.48 -1.75
CA ASP A 309 18.35 -6.79 -1.95
C ASP A 309 18.25 -5.39 -1.33
N CYS A 310 18.39 -5.36 -0.01
CA CYS A 310 18.22 -4.14 0.79
C CYS A 310 19.25 -3.07 0.41
N THR A 311 20.43 -3.47 -0.05
CA THR A 311 21.46 -2.54 -0.51
C THR A 311 21.04 -1.87 -1.81
N ALA A 312 20.49 -2.63 -2.77
CA ALA A 312 19.94 -2.06 -3.99
C ALA A 312 18.75 -1.13 -3.72
N LEU A 313 17.86 -1.51 -2.79
CA LEU A 313 16.74 -0.65 -2.37
C LEU A 313 17.22 0.65 -1.72
N GLU A 314 18.21 0.57 -0.84
CA GLU A 314 18.81 1.74 -0.19
C GLU A 314 19.42 2.69 -1.22
N PHE A 315 20.23 2.16 -2.14
CA PHE A 315 20.82 2.94 -3.21
C PHE A 315 19.74 3.64 -4.04
N LEU A 316 18.71 2.90 -4.44
CA LEU A 316 17.56 3.43 -5.17
C LEU A 316 16.87 4.57 -4.42
N LEU A 317 16.53 4.39 -3.13
CA LEU A 317 15.86 5.42 -2.34
C LEU A 317 16.73 6.67 -2.20
N ASN A 318 18.04 6.52 -2.04
CA ASN A 318 18.98 7.64 -2.01
C ASN A 318 19.04 8.43 -3.34
N THR A 319 18.65 7.83 -4.46
CA THR A 319 18.53 8.57 -5.74
C THR A 319 17.24 9.41 -5.84
N ILE A 320 16.26 9.20 -4.97
CA ILE A 320 15.00 9.94 -4.95
C ILE A 320 15.04 10.95 -3.79
N PRO A 321 15.07 12.27 -4.07
CA PRO A 321 15.22 13.27 -3.02
C PRO A 321 14.18 13.13 -1.89
N GLY A 322 14.67 13.00 -0.66
CA GLY A 322 13.85 12.89 0.55
C GLY A 322 13.23 11.51 0.82
N ALA A 323 13.34 10.55 -0.10
CA ALA A 323 12.74 9.23 0.06
C ALA A 323 13.48 8.38 1.12
N ARG A 324 12.70 7.76 2.01
CA ARG A 324 13.17 6.84 3.06
C ARG A 324 12.57 5.45 2.94
N ARG A 325 11.41 5.33 2.28
CA ARG A 325 10.71 4.06 2.11
C ARG A 325 9.96 3.98 0.80
N MET A 326 9.74 2.76 0.35
CA MET A 326 8.90 2.41 -0.79
C MET A 326 7.73 1.54 -0.31
N ILE A 327 6.51 1.92 -0.68
CA ILE A 327 5.25 1.28 -0.29
C ILE A 327 4.64 0.65 -1.54
N MET A 328 4.35 -0.66 -1.47
CA MET A 328 4.03 -1.49 -2.63
C MET A 328 2.83 -2.41 -2.41
N GLY A 329 2.06 -2.65 -3.48
CA GLY A 329 1.00 -3.66 -3.58
C GLY A 329 1.49 -4.90 -4.33
N HIS A 330 0.66 -5.42 -5.25
CA HIS A 330 0.95 -6.44 -6.28
C HIS A 330 1.28 -7.87 -5.81
N THR A 331 1.99 -7.99 -4.68
CA THR A 331 2.41 -9.26 -4.09
C THR A 331 1.70 -9.48 -2.78
N ILE A 332 0.72 -10.38 -2.82
CA ILE A 332 -0.05 -10.82 -1.67
C ILE A 332 0.86 -11.30 -0.53
N GLN A 333 0.76 -10.61 0.59
CA GLN A 333 1.44 -10.91 1.84
C GLN A 333 0.54 -11.81 2.70
N LYS A 334 0.98 -13.04 2.96
CA LYS A 334 0.19 -14.04 3.70
C LYS A 334 -0.03 -13.68 5.18
N ASN A 335 0.85 -12.87 5.74
CA ASN A 335 0.86 -12.52 7.16
C ASN A 335 0.34 -11.09 7.42
N GLY A 336 -0.36 -10.49 6.46
CA GLY A 336 -0.78 -9.09 6.54
C GLY A 336 0.29 -8.10 6.08
N ILE A 337 -0.01 -6.82 6.24
CA ILE A 337 0.90 -5.72 5.92
C ILE A 337 2.17 -5.87 6.74
N ASN A 338 3.33 -5.73 6.10
CA ASN A 338 4.60 -5.90 6.79
C ASN A 338 5.72 -5.10 6.12
N GLY A 339 6.85 -4.98 6.83
CA GLY A 339 8.05 -4.30 6.37
C GLY A 339 9.21 -5.27 6.10
N ALA A 340 10.06 -4.92 5.14
CA ALA A 340 11.34 -5.53 4.84
C ALA A 340 12.44 -4.46 4.79
N CYS A 341 13.71 -4.89 4.90
CA CYS A 341 14.87 -4.00 4.85
C CYS A 341 14.80 -2.84 5.84
N GLU A 342 14.52 -3.14 7.11
CA GLU A 342 14.36 -2.13 8.17
C GLU A 342 13.25 -1.12 7.83
N ASN A 343 12.11 -1.63 7.33
CA ASN A 343 10.94 -0.83 6.93
C ASN A 343 11.18 0.13 5.75
N ARG A 344 12.26 -0.06 4.98
CA ARG A 344 12.48 0.64 3.71
C ARG A 344 11.58 0.10 2.60
N ALA A 345 11.17 -1.17 2.67
CA ALA A 345 10.14 -1.74 1.79
C ALA A 345 8.91 -2.07 2.64
N ILE A 346 7.78 -1.43 2.36
CA ILE A 346 6.50 -1.70 3.02
C ILE A 346 5.57 -2.36 2.01
N ARG A 347 4.98 -3.49 2.39
CA ARG A 347 4.20 -4.35 1.50
C ARG A 347 2.79 -4.41 2.03
N ILE A 348 1.85 -3.86 1.27
CA ILE A 348 0.49 -3.58 1.76
C ILE A 348 -0.61 -4.41 1.09
N ASP A 349 -0.29 -5.19 0.05
CA ASP A 349 -1.25 -6.11 -0.54
C ASP A 349 -1.43 -7.33 0.36
N VAL A 350 -2.62 -7.44 0.97
CA VAL A 350 -3.01 -8.57 1.84
C VAL A 350 -3.95 -9.55 1.15
N GLY A 351 -4.16 -9.40 -0.17
CA GLY A 351 -5.04 -10.25 -0.96
C GLY A 351 -6.49 -10.23 -0.46
N MET A 352 -7.00 -9.06 -0.06
CA MET A 352 -8.30 -8.95 0.64
C MET A 352 -9.51 -9.34 -0.21
N SER A 353 -9.46 -9.14 -1.53
CA SER A 353 -10.55 -9.48 -2.44
C SER A 353 -10.89 -10.97 -2.39
N LYS A 354 -12.18 -11.29 -2.42
CA LYS A 354 -12.68 -12.67 -2.56
C LYS A 354 -12.20 -13.35 -3.84
N GLY A 355 -11.92 -12.58 -4.91
CA GLY A 355 -11.37 -13.09 -6.16
C GLY A 355 -9.87 -13.44 -6.10
N CYS A 356 -9.22 -13.13 -4.97
CA CYS A 356 -7.81 -13.41 -4.71
C CYS A 356 -7.65 -14.32 -3.48
N GLY A 357 -7.22 -13.76 -2.34
CA GLY A 357 -6.97 -14.51 -1.11
C GLY A 357 -8.14 -14.54 -0.14
N ASN A 358 -9.17 -13.71 -0.36
CA ASN A 358 -10.25 -13.43 0.60
C ASN A 358 -9.72 -13.02 1.99
N GLY A 359 -8.57 -12.35 2.02
CA GLY A 359 -7.90 -11.91 3.24
C GLY A 359 -8.74 -10.91 4.05
N LEU A 360 -8.42 -10.76 5.32
CA LEU A 360 -9.00 -9.71 6.15
C LEU A 360 -8.45 -8.34 5.71
N PRO A 361 -9.29 -7.31 5.55
CA PRO A 361 -8.82 -5.97 5.19
C PRO A 361 -7.81 -5.42 6.20
N GLU A 362 -6.71 -4.89 5.66
CA GLU A 362 -5.71 -4.12 6.39
C GLU A 362 -5.36 -2.88 5.57
N VAL A 363 -5.05 -1.79 6.27
CA VAL A 363 -4.66 -0.52 5.67
C VAL A 363 -3.51 0.10 6.45
N LEU A 364 -2.60 0.76 5.74
CA LEU A 364 -1.44 1.41 6.33
C LEU A 364 -1.77 2.89 6.59
N GLU A 365 -1.72 3.32 7.83
CA GLU A 365 -1.82 4.72 8.24
C GLU A 365 -0.42 5.29 8.47
N ILE A 366 -0.16 6.49 7.96
CA ILE A 366 1.08 7.24 8.12
C ILE A 366 0.68 8.60 8.70
N SER A 367 1.25 8.94 9.85
CA SER A 367 0.99 10.22 10.50
C SER A 367 2.29 11.00 10.69
N GLU A 368 2.18 12.33 10.70
CA GLU A 368 3.32 13.24 10.80
C GLU A 368 4.16 13.00 12.07
N ASN A 369 3.52 12.57 13.17
CA ASN A 369 4.13 12.44 14.50
C ASN A 369 4.30 11.00 15.01
N SER A 370 3.57 10.02 14.46
CA SER A 370 3.37 8.70 15.09
C SER A 370 3.81 7.49 14.24
N GLY A 371 4.68 7.72 13.26
CA GLY A 371 5.23 6.64 12.44
C GLY A 371 4.18 5.91 11.58
N LEU A 372 4.55 4.72 11.11
CA LEU A 372 3.71 3.83 10.29
C LEU A 372 2.82 2.99 11.20
N ARG A 373 1.51 2.94 10.98
CA ARG A 373 0.57 2.12 11.75
C ARG A 373 -0.26 1.23 10.83
N ILE A 374 -0.44 -0.04 11.21
CA ILE A 374 -1.33 -0.94 10.49
C ILE A 374 -2.68 -0.94 11.20
N LEU A 375 -3.75 -0.62 10.47
CA LEU A 375 -5.12 -0.83 10.92
C LEU A 375 -5.59 -2.15 10.33
N THR A 376 -6.07 -3.06 11.17
CA THR A 376 -6.46 -4.42 10.77
C THR A 376 -7.85 -4.76 11.28
N SER A 377 -8.64 -5.43 10.44
CA SER A 377 -9.93 -5.99 10.86
C SER A 377 -9.77 -7.32 11.62
N ASN A 378 -8.54 -7.81 11.82
CA ASN A 378 -8.29 -9.05 12.53
C ASN A 378 -8.59 -8.91 14.03
N PRO A 379 -9.58 -9.64 14.59
CA PRO A 379 -9.98 -9.51 15.99
C PRO A 379 -8.87 -9.84 16.98
N GLN A 380 -7.92 -10.70 16.59
CA GLN A 380 -6.76 -11.07 17.44
C GLN A 380 -5.84 -9.87 17.74
N TYR A 381 -5.92 -8.84 16.91
CA TYR A 381 -5.02 -7.70 16.91
C TYR A 381 -5.71 -6.37 17.29
N GLN A 382 -7.05 -6.30 17.24
CA GLN A 382 -7.82 -5.08 17.57
C GLN A 382 -7.57 -4.54 18.99
N ASN A 383 -7.20 -5.39 19.96
CA ASN A 383 -6.90 -4.98 21.33
C ASN A 383 -5.44 -4.54 21.57
N LYS A 384 -4.51 -4.79 20.64
CA LYS A 384 -3.07 -4.48 20.80
C LYS A 384 -2.63 -3.17 20.13
N TYR A 385 -3.30 -2.71 19.08
CA TYR A 385 -2.84 -1.58 18.25
C TYR A 385 -3.39 -0.18 18.64
N LYS A 386 -3.85 -0.01 19.90
CA LYS A 386 -4.15 1.32 20.47
C LYS A 386 -2.91 2.07 20.96
N ALA A 387 -1.72 1.48 20.83
CA ALA A 387 -0.45 2.13 21.13
C ALA A 387 0.10 2.84 19.89
N TYR A 388 0.33 4.15 20.03
CA TYR A 388 1.05 5.00 19.09
C TYR A 388 2.44 4.39 18.80
N LEU A 389 2.84 4.34 17.53
CA LEU A 389 4.23 4.04 17.15
C LEU A 389 5.03 5.35 17.26
N ASP A 390 5.33 5.76 18.50
CA ASP A 390 6.24 6.87 18.76
C ASP A 390 7.54 6.65 17.97
N SER A 391 7.98 7.70 17.27
CA SER A 391 9.23 7.72 16.49
C SER A 391 10.50 7.58 17.35
N GLU A 392 10.37 7.39 18.66
CA GLU A 392 11.47 7.06 19.59
C GLU A 392 11.20 5.81 20.46
N ARG A 393 10.15 5.03 20.17
CA ARG A 393 9.92 3.73 20.83
C ARG A 393 10.29 2.57 19.92
N LYS A 394 11.33 1.82 20.31
CA LYS A 394 11.65 0.49 19.74
C LYS A 394 10.67 -0.59 20.24
N GLU A 395 9.38 -0.42 19.99
CA GLU A 395 8.37 -1.47 20.16
C GLU A 395 7.58 -1.66 18.86
N GLY A 396 8.26 -2.24 17.87
CA GLY A 396 7.62 -2.94 16.77
C GLY A 396 7.72 -4.45 17.02
N LEU A 397 6.57 -5.12 16.97
CA LEU A 397 6.41 -6.58 16.91
C LEU A 397 6.62 -7.40 18.20
N GLY A 398 5.63 -7.32 19.08
CA GLY A 398 5.27 -8.43 19.99
C GLY A 398 4.67 -9.66 19.28
N LEU A 399 5.10 -9.94 18.05
CA LEU A 399 4.94 -11.24 17.37
C LEU A 399 6.21 -11.66 16.60
N LEU A 400 7.37 -11.11 16.99
CA LEU A 400 8.66 -11.66 16.65
C LEU A 400 9.22 -12.30 17.92
N ILE A 401 9.07 -13.63 18.04
CA ILE A 401 10.28 -14.36 18.38
C ILE A 401 11.09 -14.34 17.08
N PRO A 402 12.21 -13.62 17.00
CA PRO A 402 13.09 -13.72 15.86
C PRO A 402 13.48 -15.19 15.76
N GLU A 403 13.13 -15.83 14.65
CA GLU A 403 13.49 -17.22 14.35
C GLU A 403 15.02 -17.41 14.15
N GLN A 404 15.84 -16.43 14.57
CA GLN A 404 17.29 -16.40 14.42
C GLN A 404 18.06 -16.34 15.76
N GLY A 405 17.43 -15.94 16.87
CA GLY A 405 18.07 -15.94 18.19
C GLY A 405 18.24 -17.34 18.82
N PRO A 406 17.20 -18.20 18.84
CA PRO A 406 17.30 -19.52 19.48
C PRO A 406 18.25 -20.46 18.75
N LYS A 407 18.36 -20.34 17.42
CA LYS A 407 19.12 -21.28 16.58
C LYS A 407 20.63 -21.25 16.85
N GLN A 408 21.21 -20.12 17.25
CA GLN A 408 22.66 -20.04 17.53
C GLN A 408 23.08 -20.85 18.78
N VAL A 409 22.16 -21.03 19.74
CA VAL A 409 22.40 -21.83 20.96
C VAL A 409 21.84 -23.25 20.78
N GLU A 410 20.65 -23.37 20.19
CA GLU A 410 19.93 -24.63 20.03
C GLU A 410 20.60 -25.57 19.02
N LEU A 411 21.11 -25.06 17.88
CA LEU A 411 21.68 -25.93 16.83
C LEU A 411 22.97 -26.64 17.29
N PRO A 412 23.93 -25.98 17.97
CA PRO A 412 25.08 -26.67 18.54
C PRO A 412 24.72 -27.73 19.59
N MET A 413 23.69 -27.47 20.40
CA MET A 413 23.30 -28.33 21.51
C MET A 413 22.49 -29.55 21.04
N LEU A 414 21.59 -29.37 20.06
CA LEU A 414 20.78 -30.47 19.50
C LEU A 414 21.52 -31.27 18.42
N HIS A 415 22.52 -30.68 17.74
CA HIS A 415 23.21 -31.30 16.59
C HIS A 415 24.74 -31.10 16.60
N PRO A 416 25.47 -31.50 17.66
CA PRO A 416 26.92 -31.32 17.75
C PRO A 416 27.69 -32.04 16.63
N GLU A 417 27.15 -33.13 16.09
CA GLU A 417 27.75 -33.91 15.00
C GLU A 417 27.87 -33.12 13.69
N LYS A 418 27.01 -32.13 13.45
CA LYS A 418 27.05 -31.29 12.24
C LYS A 418 28.21 -30.31 12.30
N PHE A 419 28.51 -29.77 13.47
CA PHE A 419 29.63 -28.84 13.69
C PHE A 419 30.98 -29.57 13.59
N GLY A 420 31.08 -30.77 14.15
CA GLY A 420 32.27 -31.62 14.01
C GLY A 420 32.58 -32.02 12.56
N LYS A 421 31.57 -32.30 11.73
CA LYS A 421 31.76 -32.61 10.30
C LYS A 421 32.17 -31.40 9.46
N LEU A 422 31.78 -30.20 9.88
CA LEU A 422 32.09 -28.95 9.18
C LEU A 422 33.40 -28.32 9.65
N GLY A 423 34.03 -28.84 10.72
CA GLY A 423 35.27 -28.29 11.29
C GLY A 423 35.08 -26.90 11.90
N ILE A 424 33.86 -26.57 12.35
CA ILE A 424 33.52 -25.27 12.93
C ILE A 424 33.33 -25.46 14.44
N ASP A 425 34.06 -24.68 15.24
CA ASP A 425 33.84 -24.66 16.69
C ASP A 425 32.52 -23.95 17.02
N PRO A 426 31.63 -24.57 17.82
CA PRO A 426 30.39 -23.93 18.22
C PRO A 426 30.65 -22.71 19.11
N PRO A 427 29.77 -21.70 19.08
CA PRO A 427 29.87 -20.56 19.99
C PRO A 427 29.78 -21.03 21.46
N LYS A 428 30.71 -20.58 22.30
CA LYS A 428 30.78 -20.99 23.73
C LYS A 428 29.70 -20.38 24.61
N GLY A 429 29.03 -19.34 24.14
CA GLY A 429 27.97 -18.65 24.87
C GLY A 429 27.36 -17.51 24.06
N VAL A 430 26.23 -17.00 24.53
CA VAL A 430 25.52 -15.87 23.92
C VAL A 430 25.21 -14.85 25.02
N LEU A 431 25.76 -13.64 24.89
CA LEU A 431 25.46 -12.53 25.78
C LEU A 431 24.20 -11.80 25.28
N CYS A 432 23.12 -11.86 26.06
CA CYS A 432 21.89 -11.13 25.76
C CYS A 432 21.96 -9.74 26.40
N TYR A 433 22.13 -8.68 25.59
CA TYR A 433 22.15 -7.30 26.04
C TYR A 433 20.96 -6.50 25.47
N GLY A 434 20.44 -5.54 26.24
CA GLY A 434 19.39 -4.62 25.80
C GLY A 434 18.54 -4.06 26.95
N PRO A 435 17.62 -3.11 26.67
CA PRO A 435 16.79 -2.44 27.67
C PRO A 435 15.99 -3.39 28.58
N LEU A 436 15.64 -2.95 29.79
CA LEU A 436 14.75 -3.71 30.69
C LEU A 436 13.44 -4.09 29.97
N GLY A 437 12.91 -5.30 30.22
CA GLY A 437 11.65 -5.76 29.61
C GLY A 437 11.73 -6.41 28.24
N THR A 438 12.89 -6.44 27.55
CA THR A 438 13.06 -7.03 26.20
C THR A 438 13.07 -8.58 26.15
N GLY A 439 12.54 -9.25 27.17
CA GLY A 439 12.38 -10.71 27.14
C GLY A 439 13.67 -11.53 27.23
N LYS A 440 14.83 -10.95 27.58
CA LYS A 440 16.12 -11.67 27.71
C LYS A 440 16.03 -12.91 28.61
N THR A 441 15.44 -12.77 29.79
CA THR A 441 15.21 -13.88 30.73
C THR A 441 14.18 -14.89 30.20
N LEU A 442 13.19 -14.41 29.44
CA LEU A 442 12.19 -15.27 28.80
C LEU A 442 12.80 -16.10 27.67
N LEU A 443 13.73 -15.52 26.90
CA LEU A 443 14.49 -16.19 25.85
C LEU A 443 15.36 -17.30 26.43
N ALA A 444 16.10 -17.02 27.52
CA ALA A 444 16.87 -18.05 28.22
C ALA A 444 15.97 -19.20 28.70
N LYS A 445 14.77 -18.88 29.20
CA LYS A 445 13.76 -19.88 29.59
C LYS A 445 13.21 -20.70 28.43
N ALA A 446 12.97 -20.07 27.29
CA ALA A 446 12.47 -20.74 26.09
C ALA A 446 13.52 -21.68 25.48
N VAL A 447 14.80 -21.28 25.47
CA VAL A 447 15.90 -22.12 24.96
C VAL A 447 16.08 -23.36 25.84
N ALA A 448 16.18 -23.18 27.16
CA ALA A 448 16.38 -24.30 28.08
C ALA A 448 15.23 -25.32 28.05
N ASN A 449 13.98 -24.87 27.93
CA ASN A 449 12.84 -25.76 27.77
C ASN A 449 12.85 -26.54 26.44
N ARG A 450 13.54 -26.02 25.42
CA ARG A 450 13.62 -26.63 24.10
C ARG A 450 14.83 -27.56 23.95
N THR A 451 15.91 -27.31 24.68
CA THR A 451 17.10 -28.18 24.75
C THR A 451 17.03 -29.20 25.89
N ASP A 452 15.97 -29.15 26.72
CA ASP A 452 15.78 -29.97 27.93
C ASP A 452 16.88 -29.77 28.99
N ASP A 453 17.40 -28.54 29.08
CA ASP A 453 18.48 -28.15 29.99
C ASP A 453 17.98 -27.39 31.22
N CYS A 454 18.81 -27.39 32.27
CA CYS A 454 18.54 -26.65 33.50
C CYS A 454 18.95 -25.17 33.37
N ILE A 455 18.09 -24.26 33.83
CA ILE A 455 18.39 -22.83 33.93
C ILE A 455 18.95 -22.53 35.31
N ILE A 456 20.20 -22.06 35.36
CA ILE A 456 20.78 -21.51 36.58
C ILE A 456 20.54 -20.00 36.58
N GLN A 457 19.55 -19.54 37.35
CA GLN A 457 19.31 -18.11 37.52
C GLN A 457 20.23 -17.54 38.59
N VAL A 458 21.17 -16.70 38.16
CA VAL A 458 22.07 -15.97 39.07
C VAL A 458 21.70 -14.49 39.05
N ILE A 459 21.29 -13.95 40.21
CA ILE A 459 21.00 -12.52 40.36
C ILE A 459 22.28 -11.86 40.90
N GLY A 460 22.86 -10.94 40.12
CA GLY A 460 24.17 -10.33 40.42
C GLY A 460 24.23 -9.69 41.81
N SER A 461 23.18 -8.97 42.22
CA SER A 461 23.10 -8.35 43.55
C SER A 461 23.13 -9.35 44.71
N LYS A 462 22.54 -10.55 44.56
CA LYS A 462 22.63 -11.64 45.54
C LYS A 462 24.00 -12.32 45.55
N LEU A 463 24.66 -12.35 44.40
CA LEU A 463 26.00 -12.93 44.25
C LEU A 463 27.05 -12.08 44.96
N VAL A 464 27.01 -10.77 44.72
CA VAL A 464 27.88 -9.78 45.35
C VAL A 464 27.67 -9.77 46.87
N GLN A 465 26.43 -9.85 47.34
CA GLN A 465 26.14 -9.95 48.78
C GLN A 465 26.76 -11.21 49.42
N ARG A 466 26.62 -12.39 48.79
CA ARG A 466 27.20 -13.64 49.30
C ARG A 466 28.74 -13.69 49.21
N TYR A 467 29.32 -12.98 48.24
CA TYR A 467 30.77 -12.79 48.13
C TYR A 467 31.30 -11.93 49.29
N ILE A 468 30.64 -10.79 49.53
CA ILE A 468 30.97 -9.86 50.62
C ILE A 468 30.82 -10.55 51.99
N ASP A 469 29.77 -11.36 52.16
CA ASP A 469 29.49 -12.07 53.40
C ASP A 469 30.36 -13.34 53.59
N GLY A 470 31.25 -13.65 52.64
CA GLY A 470 32.16 -14.81 52.69
C GLY A 470 31.48 -16.18 52.60
N THR A 471 30.22 -16.21 52.15
CA THR A 471 29.38 -17.42 52.09
C THR A 471 29.29 -18.03 50.69
N LEU A 472 30.09 -17.53 49.74
CA LEU A 472 30.11 -18.02 48.37
C LEU A 472 30.74 -19.42 48.27
N GLU A 473 30.05 -20.35 47.63
CA GLU A 473 30.58 -21.69 47.36
C GLU A 473 31.69 -21.64 46.31
N LYS A 474 32.74 -22.47 46.49
CA LYS A 474 33.95 -22.50 45.64
C LYS A 474 33.68 -22.60 44.13
N GLY A 475 32.56 -23.20 43.71
CA GLY A 475 32.20 -23.34 42.29
C GLY A 475 31.77 -22.04 41.61
N MET A 476 31.32 -21.03 42.36
CA MET A 476 30.84 -19.75 41.83
C MET A 476 31.94 -18.67 41.73
N TYR A 477 33.15 -18.93 42.24
CA TYR A 477 34.30 -18.02 42.08
C TYR A 477 34.74 -17.87 40.62
N TYR A 478 34.57 -18.92 39.80
CA TYR A 478 34.95 -18.91 38.38
C TYR A 478 34.23 -17.84 37.55
N ILE A 479 32.99 -17.48 37.93
CA ILE A 479 32.21 -16.45 37.22
C ILE A 479 32.82 -15.05 37.43
N PHE A 480 33.41 -14.80 38.60
CA PHE A 480 34.02 -13.50 38.92
C PHE A 480 35.43 -13.38 38.33
N ASP A 481 36.23 -14.45 38.28
CA ASP A 481 37.55 -14.42 37.66
C ASP A 481 37.50 -14.09 36.15
N GLU A 482 36.47 -14.56 35.43
CA GLU A 482 36.26 -14.20 34.02
C GLU A 482 35.71 -12.77 33.83
N VAL A 483 34.88 -12.28 34.76
CA VAL A 483 34.37 -10.91 34.73
C VAL A 483 35.46 -9.90 35.07
N ASP A 484 36.35 -10.22 36.00
CA ASP A 484 37.54 -9.39 36.31
C ASP A 484 38.52 -9.35 35.14
N ALA A 485 38.67 -10.47 34.40
CA ALA A 485 39.48 -10.49 33.16
C ALA A 485 38.90 -9.61 32.04
N ILE A 486 37.58 -9.43 31.98
CA ILE A 486 36.90 -8.53 31.02
C ILE A 486 36.89 -7.09 31.53
N GLY A 487 36.73 -6.89 32.85
CA GLY A 487 36.66 -5.57 33.51
C GLY A 487 38.00 -4.88 33.72
N GLY A 488 39.11 -5.61 33.63
CA GLY A 488 40.48 -5.11 33.83
C GLY A 488 40.97 -4.06 32.82
N THR A 489 40.13 -3.61 31.88
CA THR A 489 40.47 -2.53 30.93
C THR A 489 39.82 -1.18 31.26
N PHE A 490 38.98 -1.10 32.30
CA PHE A 490 38.23 0.12 32.64
C PHE A 490 38.72 0.88 33.88
N PHE A 491 39.64 0.33 34.68
CA PHE A 491 40.04 0.95 35.96
C PHE A 491 41.53 0.76 36.24
N ASP A 492 42.38 1.55 35.58
CA ASP A 492 43.77 1.78 36.00
C ASP A 492 43.96 3.08 36.79
N ASP A 493 42.93 3.92 36.90
CA ASP A 493 42.99 5.14 37.71
C ASP A 493 41.92 5.09 38.81
N VAL A 494 42.35 4.71 40.02
CA VAL A 494 42.00 5.29 41.33
C VAL A 494 42.35 4.26 42.42
N ILE A 495 43.48 4.51 43.08
CA ILE A 495 43.92 3.79 44.29
C ILE A 495 43.15 4.32 45.50
N GLY A 496 42.47 3.44 46.23
CA GLY A 496 42.29 3.59 47.68
C GLY A 496 40.94 3.20 48.30
N GLY A 497 40.80 1.94 48.76
CA GLY A 497 39.87 1.56 49.83
C GLY A 497 38.90 0.41 49.52
N ASN A 498 38.81 -0.60 50.40
CA ASN A 498 37.91 -1.76 50.27
C ASN A 498 36.42 -1.41 50.05
N ASN A 499 36.00 -0.20 50.43
CA ASN A 499 34.63 0.26 50.24
C ASN A 499 34.34 0.75 48.80
N ASP A 500 35.38 1.06 48.02
CA ASP A 500 35.23 1.56 46.65
C ASP A 500 35.13 0.42 45.63
N VAL A 501 35.79 -0.72 45.89
CA VAL A 501 35.55 -1.97 45.14
C VAL A 501 34.12 -2.45 45.36
N GLN A 502 33.62 -2.38 46.60
CA GLN A 502 32.22 -2.70 46.93
C GLN A 502 31.23 -1.80 46.16
N ARG A 503 31.51 -0.49 46.13
CA ARG A 503 30.66 0.49 45.42
C ARG A 503 30.76 0.35 43.90
N ALA A 504 31.93 -0.02 43.37
CA ALA A 504 32.15 -0.29 41.96
C ALA A 504 31.46 -1.58 41.51
N MET A 505 31.56 -2.67 42.26
CA MET A 505 30.87 -3.93 41.94
C MET A 505 29.34 -3.79 42.01
N LEU A 506 28.82 -3.07 43.01
CA LEU A 506 27.39 -2.74 43.08
C LEU A 506 26.95 -1.80 41.95
N LYS A 507 27.80 -0.86 41.52
CA LYS A 507 27.54 -0.01 40.36
C LYS A 507 27.51 -0.80 39.06
N VAL A 508 28.46 -1.72 38.84
CA VAL A 508 28.49 -2.58 37.66
C VAL A 508 27.29 -3.52 37.66
N ALA A 509 26.94 -4.11 38.80
CA ALA A 509 25.75 -4.95 38.93
C ALA A 509 24.45 -4.17 38.67
N ASN A 510 24.33 -2.94 39.16
CA ASN A 510 23.18 -2.07 38.89
C ASN A 510 23.15 -1.56 37.44
N GLN A 511 24.30 -1.27 36.83
CA GLN A 511 24.41 -0.88 35.42
C GLN A 511 24.05 -2.03 34.48
N LEU A 512 24.39 -3.27 34.85
CA LEU A 512 23.94 -4.47 34.12
C LEU A 512 22.42 -4.70 34.22
N ASP A 513 21.79 -4.27 35.31
CA ASP A 513 20.35 -4.41 35.55
C ASP A 513 19.51 -3.21 35.06
N GLY A 514 20.09 -2.14 34.53
CA GLY A 514 19.30 -1.02 34.00
C GLY A 514 20.14 0.14 33.50
N PHE A 515 20.14 0.35 32.18
CA PHE A 515 20.46 1.64 31.59
C PHE A 515 19.16 2.30 31.13
N ASP A 516 18.72 3.29 31.89
CA ASP A 516 17.77 4.31 31.47
C ASP A 516 18.50 5.37 30.63
N ALA A 517 18.19 5.41 29.33
CA ALA A 517 18.11 6.58 28.44
C ALA A 517 17.71 6.10 27.03
#